data_AF-A0AAV5IMI3-F1
#
_entry.id   AF-A0AAV5IMI3-F1
#
_cell.length_a   1.000
_cell.length_b   1.000
_cell.length_c   1.000
_cell.angle_alpha   90.00
_cell.angle_beta   90.00
_cell.angle_gamma   90.00
#
_symmetry.space_group_name_H-M   'P 1'
#
loop_
_entity.id
_entity.type
_entity.pdbx_description
1 polymer ?
#
loop_
_entity_poly.entity_id
_entity_poly.type
_entity_poly.pdbx_seq_one_letter_code
_entity_poly.pdbx_strand_id
1 'polypeptide(L)'
;MLICKFFLQQRCRFGTNCRLSHGVDVPISSLKKYIPTVWHRSMVGSSILAISDSKVGIWKQAELESWNDDLRVGKVVFQDDGSSTELGMEALTLSEYAQMSDEDESDLSSEESDSSDYEEDSLQGLGFLESSALQKGIQTETAIFAKWENHTRGMASKMMANMGYREGMGLGATGQGILDPISVKVLPAKQSLDHALQSHEGDENKEKIGKKRSRGGKRKREKKFAEAARAARDEEESRPDVFSLINSQLAKHGEALNGGSAVKQQNKNSGEKKVDRRALVAYDNEVTELRMRVVKLEEMANRNRKEKVVYEAAMRKLNETRNTLAEAEAAQASASNAVTSREKEKKWLKF
;
A
#
# COMPACT_ATOMS: atom_id res chain seq x y z
N MET A 1 -8.92 -23.12 -20.28
CA MET A 1 -9.56 -23.26 -21.62
C MET A 1 -10.66 -24.30 -21.53
N LEU A 2 -11.80 -24.11 -22.23
CA LEU A 2 -12.92 -25.06 -22.22
C LEU A 2 -13.11 -25.67 -23.61
N ILE A 3 -13.33 -26.99 -23.68
CA ILE A 3 -13.54 -27.74 -24.92
C ILE A 3 -14.94 -27.47 -25.50
N CYS A 4 -15.03 -27.31 -26.81
CA CYS A 4 -16.29 -27.14 -27.52
C CYS A 4 -17.11 -28.45 -27.57
N LYS A 5 -18.24 -28.50 -26.85
CA LYS A 5 -19.14 -29.67 -26.87
C LYS A 5 -19.71 -29.99 -28.26
N PHE A 6 -19.98 -28.96 -29.07
CA PHE A 6 -20.47 -29.15 -30.44
C PHE A 6 -19.39 -29.67 -31.39
N PHE A 7 -18.12 -29.34 -31.15
CA PHE A 7 -17.00 -29.87 -31.92
C PHE A 7 -16.81 -31.36 -31.64
N LEU A 8 -16.88 -31.78 -30.38
CA LEU A 8 -16.84 -33.21 -30.00
C LEU A 8 -17.97 -34.03 -30.67
N GLN A 9 -19.12 -33.39 -30.94
CA GLN A 9 -20.24 -34.00 -31.65
C GLN A 9 -20.18 -33.85 -33.17
N GLN A 10 -19.09 -33.27 -33.72
CA GLN A 10 -18.93 -32.99 -35.14
C GLN A 10 -20.02 -32.06 -35.73
N ARG A 11 -20.55 -31.15 -34.91
CA ARG A 11 -21.64 -30.21 -35.27
C ARG A 11 -21.21 -28.74 -35.24
N CYS A 12 -19.97 -28.45 -34.83
CA CYS A 12 -19.48 -27.08 -34.76
C CYS A 12 -19.15 -26.54 -36.17
N ARG A 13 -19.73 -25.40 -36.53
CA ARG A 13 -19.53 -24.74 -37.84
C ARG A 13 -18.44 -23.67 -37.83
N PHE A 14 -17.90 -23.34 -36.66
CA PHE A 14 -17.06 -22.15 -36.47
C PHE A 14 -15.56 -22.41 -36.72
N GLY A 15 -15.14 -23.66 -36.92
CA GLY A 15 -13.74 -24.01 -37.19
C GLY A 15 -12.79 -23.39 -36.17
N THR A 16 -11.73 -22.72 -36.63
CA THR A 16 -10.74 -22.03 -35.80
C THR A 16 -11.26 -20.78 -35.09
N ASN A 17 -12.41 -20.24 -35.51
CA ASN A 17 -13.02 -19.04 -34.93
C ASN A 17 -14.03 -19.38 -33.80
N CYS A 18 -14.05 -20.62 -33.32
CA CYS A 18 -14.91 -20.99 -32.20
C CYS A 18 -14.41 -20.36 -30.89
N ARG A 19 -15.35 -19.88 -30.06
CA ARG A 19 -15.03 -19.34 -28.71
C ARG A 19 -14.48 -20.41 -27.76
N LEU A 20 -14.77 -21.68 -28.02
CA LEU A 20 -14.34 -22.82 -27.22
C LEU A 20 -13.26 -23.60 -27.99
N SER A 21 -12.36 -24.27 -27.27
CA SER A 21 -11.24 -24.96 -27.90
C SER A 21 -11.69 -26.18 -28.71
N HIS A 22 -11.09 -26.36 -29.89
CA HIS A 22 -11.22 -27.57 -30.71
C HIS A 22 -10.02 -28.52 -30.52
N GLY A 23 -9.04 -28.15 -29.69
CA GLY A 23 -7.78 -28.88 -29.55
C GLY A 23 -6.78 -28.48 -30.64
N VAL A 24 -5.73 -29.28 -30.76
CA VAL A 24 -4.64 -29.11 -31.74
C VAL A 24 -4.30 -30.48 -32.31
N ASP A 25 -4.13 -30.56 -33.61
CA ASP A 25 -3.66 -31.77 -34.29
C ASP A 25 -2.14 -31.90 -34.10
N VAL A 26 -1.72 -33.04 -33.56
CA VAL A 26 -0.30 -33.34 -33.30
C VAL A 26 0.08 -34.67 -33.96
N PRO A 27 1.23 -34.76 -34.65
CA PRO A 27 1.71 -36.02 -35.21
C PRO A 27 1.88 -37.08 -34.12
N ILE A 28 1.56 -38.34 -34.42
CA ILE A 28 1.68 -39.44 -33.45
C ILE A 28 3.13 -39.58 -32.94
N SER A 29 4.11 -39.30 -33.79
CA SER A 29 5.55 -39.30 -33.44
C SER A 29 5.92 -38.25 -32.38
N SER A 30 5.13 -37.19 -32.21
CA SER A 30 5.37 -36.14 -31.22
C SER A 30 4.75 -36.42 -29.84
N LEU A 31 3.93 -37.47 -29.74
CA LEU A 31 3.26 -37.82 -28.49
C LEU A 31 4.26 -38.43 -27.51
N LYS A 32 4.37 -37.82 -26.32
CA LYS A 32 5.13 -38.36 -25.19
C LYS A 32 4.22 -39.15 -24.27
N LYS A 33 4.77 -40.16 -23.58
CA LYS A 33 4.04 -40.91 -22.56
C LYS A 33 3.68 -39.97 -21.40
N TYR A 34 2.41 -39.97 -20.99
CA TYR A 34 1.96 -39.21 -19.84
C TYR A 34 2.57 -39.78 -18.54
N ILE A 35 3.17 -38.90 -17.75
CA ILE A 35 3.73 -39.22 -16.42
C ILE A 35 2.85 -38.51 -15.39
N PRO A 36 2.04 -39.24 -14.61
CA PRO A 36 1.23 -38.64 -13.54
C PRO A 36 2.12 -38.03 -12.46
N THR A 37 1.69 -36.92 -11.88
CA THR A 37 2.34 -36.34 -10.71
C THR A 37 2.13 -37.24 -9.50
N VAL A 38 3.21 -37.53 -8.78
CA VAL A 38 3.16 -38.29 -7.54
C VAL A 38 3.13 -37.30 -6.37
N TRP A 39 2.05 -37.32 -5.61
CA TRP A 39 1.83 -36.42 -4.48
C TRP A 39 2.32 -37.02 -3.18
N HIS A 40 2.95 -36.18 -2.35
CA HIS A 40 3.51 -36.58 -1.06
C HIS A 40 3.28 -35.48 -0.01
N ARG A 41 3.33 -35.83 1.28
CA ARG A 41 3.22 -34.86 2.39
C ARG A 41 4.27 -33.74 2.36
N SER A 42 5.43 -33.97 1.74
CA SER A 42 6.47 -32.95 1.58
C SER A 42 6.09 -31.83 0.61
N MET A 43 5.05 -32.02 -0.21
CA MET A 43 4.56 -31.02 -1.17
C MET A 43 3.52 -30.07 -0.56
N VAL A 44 3.24 -30.20 0.74
CA VAL A 44 2.37 -29.26 1.46
C VAL A 44 3.02 -27.87 1.48
N GLY A 45 2.25 -26.86 1.12
CA GLY A 45 2.71 -25.48 0.92
C GLY A 45 3.11 -25.16 -0.52
N SER A 46 3.13 -26.14 -1.43
CA SER A 46 3.40 -25.87 -2.85
C SER A 46 2.21 -25.17 -3.53
N SER A 47 2.52 -24.27 -4.46
CA SER A 47 1.55 -23.70 -5.41
C SER A 47 1.16 -24.76 -6.44
N ILE A 48 -0.13 -24.94 -6.63
CA ILE A 48 -0.73 -25.97 -7.47
C ILE A 48 -1.91 -25.38 -8.26
N LEU A 49 -2.35 -26.09 -9.28
CA LEU A 49 -3.63 -25.86 -9.93
C LEU A 49 -4.62 -26.92 -9.47
N ALA A 50 -5.82 -26.47 -9.11
CA ALA A 50 -6.89 -27.32 -8.60
C ALA A 50 -8.23 -26.98 -9.26
N ILE A 51 -9.11 -27.97 -9.40
CA ILE A 51 -10.46 -27.75 -9.95
C ILE A 51 -11.37 -27.17 -8.86
N SER A 52 -11.85 -25.94 -9.05
CA SER A 52 -12.69 -25.23 -8.06
C SER A 52 -14.15 -25.68 -8.05
N ASP A 53 -14.75 -25.79 -9.23
CA ASP A 53 -16.15 -26.18 -9.39
C ASP A 53 -16.24 -27.42 -10.28
N SER A 54 -16.77 -28.52 -9.73
CA SER A 54 -17.04 -29.76 -10.47
C SER A 54 -17.97 -29.56 -11.68
N LYS A 55 -18.76 -28.49 -11.69
CA LYS A 55 -19.72 -28.19 -12.78
C LYS A 55 -19.08 -27.55 -14.01
N VAL A 56 -18.01 -26.77 -13.83
CA VAL A 56 -17.40 -25.98 -14.91
C VAL A 56 -16.03 -26.54 -15.30
N GLY A 57 -15.38 -27.30 -14.41
CA GLY A 57 -14.10 -27.97 -14.71
C GLY A 57 -12.96 -26.97 -14.94
N ILE A 58 -13.02 -25.80 -14.31
CA ILE A 58 -12.00 -24.76 -14.42
C ILE A 58 -10.94 -24.99 -13.35
N TRP A 59 -9.71 -25.11 -13.82
CA TRP A 59 -8.50 -25.13 -13.00
C TRP A 59 -8.17 -23.72 -12.54
N LYS A 60 -7.98 -23.56 -11.23
CA LYS A 60 -7.60 -22.31 -10.56
C LYS A 60 -6.33 -22.50 -9.75
N GLN A 61 -5.63 -21.41 -9.48
CA GLN A 61 -4.45 -21.43 -8.62
C GLN A 61 -4.85 -21.66 -7.16
N ALA A 62 -4.14 -22.57 -6.51
CA ALA A 62 -4.38 -22.98 -5.13
C ALA A 62 -3.06 -23.37 -4.45
N GLU A 63 -3.08 -23.44 -3.13
CA GLU A 63 -1.98 -23.96 -2.33
C GLU A 63 -2.40 -25.28 -1.67
N LEU A 64 -1.49 -26.25 -1.63
CA LEU A 64 -1.73 -27.54 -0.98
C LEU A 64 -1.58 -27.39 0.54
N GLU A 65 -2.68 -27.45 1.30
CA GLU A 65 -2.67 -27.27 2.76
C GLU A 65 -2.34 -28.56 3.51
N SER A 66 -2.85 -29.70 3.03
CA SER A 66 -2.55 -31.02 3.60
C SER A 66 -2.70 -32.11 2.56
N TRP A 67 -2.00 -33.23 2.76
CA TRP A 67 -2.07 -34.39 1.90
C TRP A 67 -2.23 -35.68 2.72
N ASN A 68 -3.25 -36.46 2.38
CA ASN A 68 -3.49 -37.77 2.97
C ASN A 68 -3.07 -38.89 2.00
N ASP A 69 -1.96 -39.57 2.28
CA ASP A 69 -1.42 -40.64 1.42
C ASP A 69 -2.37 -41.84 1.29
N ASP A 70 -3.07 -42.20 2.37
CA ASP A 70 -3.96 -43.38 2.40
C ASP A 70 -5.21 -43.19 1.53
N LEU A 71 -5.76 -41.97 1.55
CA LEU A 71 -6.96 -41.60 0.80
C LEU A 71 -6.62 -41.01 -0.58
N ARG A 72 -5.35 -40.64 -0.83
CA ARG A 72 -4.88 -39.90 -2.01
C ARG A 72 -5.68 -38.63 -2.28
N VAL A 73 -6.03 -37.93 -1.19
CA VAL A 73 -6.80 -36.69 -1.18
C VAL A 73 -5.97 -35.59 -0.54
N GLY A 74 -5.91 -34.44 -1.21
CA GLY A 74 -5.28 -33.22 -0.72
C GLY A 74 -6.32 -32.17 -0.37
N LYS A 75 -6.14 -31.49 0.77
CA LYS A 75 -6.89 -30.28 1.09
C LYS A 75 -6.18 -29.10 0.44
N VAL A 76 -6.91 -28.33 -0.35
CA VAL A 76 -6.38 -27.20 -1.10
C VAL A 76 -7.08 -25.91 -0.71
N VAL A 77 -6.36 -24.79 -0.76
CA VAL A 77 -6.90 -23.45 -0.53
C VAL A 77 -6.74 -22.63 -1.80
N PHE A 78 -7.85 -22.15 -2.36
CA PHE A 78 -7.83 -21.33 -3.58
C PHE A 78 -7.34 -19.92 -3.27
N GLN A 79 -6.43 -19.39 -4.10
CA GLN A 79 -5.86 -18.06 -3.90
C GLN A 79 -6.87 -16.93 -4.15
N ASP A 80 -7.85 -17.15 -5.03
CA ASP A 80 -8.85 -16.14 -5.40
C ASP A 80 -9.80 -15.80 -4.25
N ASP A 81 -10.44 -16.84 -3.69
CA ASP A 81 -11.56 -16.69 -2.75
C ASP A 81 -11.21 -17.12 -1.32
N GLY A 82 -10.03 -17.70 -1.10
CA GLY A 82 -9.61 -18.28 0.18
C GLY A 82 -10.42 -19.53 0.61
N SER A 83 -11.31 -20.03 -0.25
CA SER A 83 -12.09 -21.24 0.01
C SER A 83 -11.20 -22.47 0.05
N SER A 84 -11.48 -23.40 0.96
CA SER A 84 -10.78 -24.69 1.04
C SER A 84 -11.67 -25.85 0.57
N THR A 85 -11.09 -26.83 -0.12
CA THR A 85 -11.80 -28.01 -0.60
C THR A 85 -10.86 -29.22 -0.62
N GLU A 86 -11.42 -30.39 -0.36
CA GLU A 86 -10.70 -31.67 -0.46
C GLU A 86 -10.86 -32.24 -1.86
N LEU A 87 -9.75 -32.49 -2.54
CA LEU A 87 -9.72 -32.96 -3.92
C LEU A 87 -8.82 -34.19 -4.04
N GLY A 88 -9.24 -35.12 -4.90
CA GLY A 88 -8.44 -36.27 -5.27
C GLY A 88 -7.33 -35.91 -6.26
N MET A 89 -6.37 -36.81 -6.42
CA MET A 89 -5.20 -36.64 -7.30
C MET A 89 -5.53 -36.21 -8.75
N GLU A 90 -6.67 -36.61 -9.31
CA GLU A 90 -7.06 -36.27 -10.69
C GLU A 90 -7.45 -34.80 -10.88
N ALA A 91 -7.81 -34.11 -9.79
CA ALA A 91 -8.23 -32.72 -9.78
C ALA A 91 -7.10 -31.77 -9.30
N LEU A 92 -5.87 -32.27 -9.23
CA LEU A 92 -4.68 -31.57 -8.75
C LEU A 92 -3.55 -31.70 -9.76
N THR A 93 -2.87 -30.60 -10.07
CA THR A 93 -1.62 -30.60 -10.83
C THR A 93 -0.68 -29.55 -10.25
N LEU A 94 0.64 -29.79 -10.30
CA LEU A 94 1.62 -28.77 -9.92
C LEU A 94 1.48 -27.56 -10.85
N SER A 95 1.65 -26.34 -10.33
CA SER A 95 1.37 -25.11 -11.10
C SER A 95 2.40 -24.80 -12.19
N GLU A 96 3.49 -25.55 -12.27
CA GLU A 96 4.50 -25.50 -13.33
C GLU A 96 5.06 -26.96 -13.44
N TYR A 97 5.72 -27.49 -14.46
CA TYR A 97 7.02 -27.02 -14.95
C TYR A 97 7.93 -26.37 -13.87
N ALA A 98 7.71 -26.64 -12.58
CA ALA A 98 8.18 -25.82 -11.42
C ALA A 98 9.55 -26.19 -10.90
N GLN A 99 9.99 -27.40 -11.17
CA GLN A 99 11.23 -27.97 -10.70
C GLN A 99 11.49 -29.25 -11.51
N MET A 100 12.74 -29.42 -11.96
CA MET A 100 13.30 -30.42 -12.90
C MET A 100 13.25 -29.96 -14.38
N SER A 101 14.34 -29.61 -15.06
CA SER A 101 15.72 -30.12 -14.98
C SER A 101 16.74 -28.99 -15.15
N ASP A 102 17.65 -28.84 -14.20
CA ASP A 102 19.02 -28.42 -14.49
C ASP A 102 19.70 -29.55 -15.32
N GLU A 103 20.76 -29.20 -16.05
CA GLU A 103 21.84 -30.09 -16.55
C GLU A 103 21.48 -31.08 -17.69
N ASP A 104 22.32 -31.09 -18.73
CA ASP A 104 22.36 -31.97 -19.91
C ASP A 104 21.36 -31.71 -21.06
N GLU A 105 21.69 -30.73 -21.91
CA GLU A 105 21.63 -30.97 -23.36
C GLU A 105 22.94 -30.48 -24.00
N SER A 106 23.68 -31.48 -24.43
CA SER A 106 24.91 -31.50 -25.19
C SER A 106 24.99 -30.51 -26.35
N ASP A 107 26.22 -30.00 -26.53
CA ASP A 107 26.84 -29.58 -27.78
C ASP A 107 26.11 -30.04 -29.05
N LEU A 108 25.47 -29.09 -29.73
CA LEU A 108 25.30 -29.18 -31.18
C LEU A 108 25.92 -27.93 -31.79
N SER A 109 27.19 -28.09 -32.14
CA SER A 109 27.87 -27.31 -33.16
C SER A 109 26.98 -27.23 -34.40
N SER A 110 26.67 -26.01 -34.82
CA SER A 110 26.22 -25.70 -36.16
C SER A 110 26.91 -24.40 -36.56
N GLU A 111 28.15 -24.61 -36.96
CA GLU A 111 28.91 -23.72 -37.82
C GLU A 111 28.18 -23.50 -39.15
N GLU A 112 27.64 -22.30 -39.37
CA GLU A 112 27.33 -21.82 -40.73
C GLU A 112 27.70 -20.34 -40.86
N SER A 113 28.83 -20.14 -41.55
CA SER A 113 29.23 -19.05 -42.45
C SER A 113 28.52 -17.68 -42.43
N ASP A 114 29.38 -16.69 -42.20
CA ASP A 114 29.77 -15.60 -43.12
C ASP A 114 28.89 -14.34 -43.29
N SER A 115 29.63 -13.24 -43.23
CA SER A 115 29.43 -11.94 -43.88
C SER A 115 28.49 -10.91 -43.24
N SER A 116 29.08 -9.87 -42.66
CA SER A 116 28.98 -8.54 -43.29
C SER A 116 30.07 -7.56 -42.80
N ASP A 117 30.65 -6.93 -43.80
CA ASP A 117 31.67 -5.89 -43.86
C ASP A 117 31.25 -4.55 -43.19
N TYR A 118 32.26 -3.71 -42.91
CA TYR A 118 32.24 -2.43 -42.20
C TYR A 118 31.13 -1.46 -42.63
N GLU A 119 30.63 -0.65 -41.68
CA GLU A 119 30.52 0.80 -41.89
C GLU A 119 30.63 1.52 -40.54
N GLU A 120 31.74 2.26 -40.42
CA GLU A 120 31.94 3.33 -39.47
C GLU A 120 31.34 4.59 -40.08
N ASP A 121 30.25 5.13 -39.54
CA ASP A 121 30.03 6.56 -39.65
C ASP A 121 29.34 7.16 -38.43
N SER A 122 29.81 8.36 -38.12
CA SER A 122 29.70 9.11 -36.90
C SER A 122 28.36 9.82 -36.78
N LEU A 123 27.76 9.79 -35.59
CA LEU A 123 26.92 10.90 -35.14
C LEU A 123 27.23 11.26 -33.68
N GLN A 124 27.97 12.37 -33.57
CA GLN A 124 28.18 13.23 -32.40
C GLN A 124 26.98 13.34 -31.46
N GLY A 125 27.29 13.33 -30.16
CA GLY A 125 26.70 14.31 -29.23
C GLY A 125 26.20 13.76 -27.91
N LEU A 126 27.08 13.69 -26.90
CA LEU A 126 26.95 14.33 -25.58
C LEU A 126 28.01 13.74 -24.66
N GLY A 127 28.84 14.62 -24.10
CA GLY A 127 29.99 14.27 -23.29
C GLY A 127 29.63 13.38 -22.11
N PHE A 128 30.22 12.19 -22.07
CA PHE A 128 30.44 11.47 -20.83
C PHE A 128 31.90 11.06 -20.80
N LEU A 129 32.58 11.67 -19.84
CA LEU A 129 33.98 11.50 -19.54
C LEU A 129 34.26 10.01 -19.33
N GLU A 130 35.20 9.52 -20.14
CA GLU A 130 35.91 8.26 -20.03
C GLU A 130 36.02 7.79 -18.58
N SER A 131 35.06 6.96 -18.16
CA SER A 131 35.10 6.25 -16.89
C SER A 131 35.51 4.83 -17.23
N SER A 132 36.69 4.49 -16.72
CA SER A 132 37.47 3.25 -16.84
C SER A 132 36.78 1.95 -16.37
N ALA A 133 35.46 1.83 -16.56
CA ALA A 133 34.66 0.67 -16.18
C ALA A 133 34.26 -0.24 -17.36
N LEU A 134 34.57 0.13 -18.61
CA LEU A 134 34.28 -0.69 -19.80
C LEU A 134 35.12 -1.98 -19.89
N GLN A 135 36.11 -2.18 -19.01
CA GLN A 135 36.89 -3.43 -18.94
C GLN A 135 36.26 -4.52 -18.06
N LYS A 136 35.18 -4.24 -17.33
CA LYS A 136 34.38 -5.30 -16.71
C LYS A 136 33.18 -5.55 -17.61
N GLY A 137 33.21 -6.67 -18.32
CA GLY A 137 32.09 -7.15 -19.11
C GLY A 137 30.78 -7.09 -18.31
N ILE A 138 29.66 -7.07 -19.04
CA ILE A 138 28.31 -7.19 -18.50
C ILE A 138 28.37 -8.26 -17.41
N GLN A 139 28.20 -7.85 -16.15
CA GLN A 139 28.21 -8.81 -15.04
C GLN A 139 27.03 -9.76 -15.29
N THR A 140 27.35 -10.98 -15.71
CA THR A 140 26.40 -12.07 -15.94
C THR A 140 25.50 -12.23 -14.72
N GLU A 141 26.07 -12.06 -13.53
CA GLU A 141 25.38 -12.11 -12.24
C GLU A 141 24.28 -11.05 -12.10
N THR A 142 24.49 -9.83 -12.58
CA THR A 142 23.43 -8.79 -12.54
C THR A 142 22.32 -9.04 -13.55
N ALA A 143 22.62 -9.75 -14.64
CA ALA A 143 21.62 -10.17 -15.62
C ALA A 143 20.74 -11.32 -15.08
N ILE A 144 21.32 -12.23 -14.30
CA ILE A 144 20.60 -13.33 -13.61
C ILE A 144 19.66 -12.78 -12.53
N PHE A 145 20.12 -11.83 -11.72
CA PHE A 145 19.28 -11.16 -10.71
C PHE A 145 18.13 -10.33 -11.33
N ALA A 146 18.34 -9.78 -12.53
CA ALA A 146 17.36 -8.95 -13.23
C ALA A 146 16.27 -9.73 -13.99
N LYS A 147 15.96 -10.97 -13.58
CA LYS A 147 14.88 -11.80 -14.17
C LYS A 147 13.49 -11.14 -14.07
N TRP A 148 13.32 -10.14 -13.21
CA TRP A 148 12.11 -9.32 -13.10
C TRP A 148 12.01 -8.24 -14.20
N GLU A 149 13.10 -7.93 -14.92
CA GLU A 149 13.18 -6.93 -15.98
C GLU A 149 12.85 -7.50 -17.38
N ASN A 150 12.18 -8.65 -17.51
CA ASN A 150 11.91 -9.30 -18.80
C ASN A 150 11.22 -8.40 -19.85
N HIS A 151 10.47 -7.38 -19.41
CA HIS A 151 9.76 -6.44 -20.29
C HIS A 151 10.46 -5.09 -20.46
N THR A 152 11.60 -4.89 -19.82
CA THR A 152 12.43 -3.67 -19.92
C THR A 152 13.79 -4.04 -20.49
N ARG A 153 14.42 -3.16 -21.29
CA ARG A 153 15.70 -3.43 -21.94
C ARG A 153 16.91 -3.40 -20.97
N GLY A 154 16.77 -3.99 -19.78
CA GLY A 154 17.83 -4.02 -18.76
C GLY A 154 18.24 -2.65 -18.25
N MET A 155 17.34 -1.65 -18.27
CA MET A 155 17.71 -0.28 -17.90
C MET A 155 18.00 -0.16 -16.39
N ALA A 156 17.21 -0.82 -15.56
CA ALA A 156 17.40 -0.77 -14.11
C ALA A 156 18.56 -1.68 -13.68
N SER A 157 18.77 -2.81 -14.35
CA SER A 157 19.91 -3.69 -14.08
C SER A 157 21.24 -3.04 -14.43
N LYS A 158 21.28 -2.32 -15.56
CA LYS A 158 22.42 -1.48 -15.94
C LYS A 158 22.66 -0.36 -14.94
N MET A 159 21.60 0.25 -14.41
CA MET A 159 21.71 1.27 -13.37
C MET A 159 22.25 0.68 -12.04
N MET A 160 21.74 -0.48 -11.61
CA MET A 160 22.20 -1.16 -10.40
C MET A 160 23.68 -1.57 -10.50
N ALA A 161 24.09 -2.14 -11.64
CA ALA A 161 25.49 -2.48 -11.90
C ALA A 161 26.40 -1.24 -11.85
N ASN A 162 25.96 -0.12 -12.45
CA ASN A 162 26.68 1.16 -12.39
C ASN A 162 26.77 1.73 -10.97
N MET A 163 25.75 1.48 -10.13
CA MET A 163 25.73 1.89 -8.72
C MET A 163 26.50 0.93 -7.81
N GLY A 164 27.17 -0.09 -8.37
CA GLY A 164 28.03 -1.01 -7.64
C GLY A 164 27.31 -2.23 -7.05
N TYR A 165 26.11 -2.56 -7.52
CA TYR A 165 25.41 -3.77 -7.12
C TYR A 165 26.25 -5.02 -7.43
N ARG A 166 26.35 -5.90 -6.43
CA ARG A 166 26.96 -7.23 -6.53
C ARG A 166 26.07 -8.20 -5.78
N GLU A 167 25.88 -9.39 -6.32
CA GLU A 167 25.10 -10.43 -5.65
C GLU A 167 25.67 -10.71 -4.25
N GLY A 168 24.79 -10.74 -3.24
CA GLY A 168 25.18 -10.91 -1.85
C GLY A 168 25.82 -9.69 -1.17
N MET A 169 25.93 -8.54 -1.85
CA MET A 169 26.34 -7.26 -1.26
C MET A 169 25.27 -6.18 -1.42
N GLY A 170 25.26 -5.22 -0.50
CA GLY A 170 24.34 -4.10 -0.58
C GLY A 170 24.64 -3.18 -1.76
N LEU A 171 23.64 -2.45 -2.24
CA LEU A 171 23.84 -1.44 -3.28
C LEU A 171 24.85 -0.35 -2.83
N GLY A 172 25.83 -0.04 -3.68
CA GLY A 172 26.84 1.01 -3.44
C GLY A 172 28.22 0.61 -3.94
N ALA A 173 29.09 1.58 -4.24
CA ALA A 173 30.43 1.34 -4.78
C ALA A 173 31.31 0.43 -3.89
N THR A 174 31.05 0.41 -2.58
CA THR A 174 31.73 -0.41 -1.57
C THR A 174 30.86 -1.53 -0.98
N GLY A 175 29.66 -1.76 -1.53
CA GLY A 175 28.75 -2.80 -1.04
C GLY A 175 28.00 -2.46 0.25
N GLN A 176 27.91 -1.17 0.62
CA GLN A 176 27.38 -0.67 1.91
C GLN A 176 25.85 -0.71 2.05
N GLY A 177 25.11 -1.05 0.99
CA GLY A 177 23.65 -1.07 1.04
C GLY A 177 23.10 -2.13 2.00
N ILE A 178 21.80 -2.02 2.27
CA ILE A 178 21.09 -2.98 3.13
C ILE A 178 20.95 -4.30 2.38
N LEU A 179 21.43 -5.38 2.99
CA LEU A 179 21.32 -6.75 2.50
C LEU A 179 20.04 -7.43 2.96
N ASP A 180 19.73 -7.25 4.24
CA ASP A 180 18.60 -7.92 4.86
C ASP A 180 17.30 -7.16 4.58
N PRO A 181 16.22 -7.86 4.19
CA PRO A 181 14.92 -7.24 4.01
C PRO A 181 14.50 -6.47 5.27
N ILE A 182 14.01 -5.24 5.10
CA ILE A 182 13.49 -4.44 6.21
C ILE A 182 12.29 -5.20 6.81
N SER A 183 12.41 -5.62 8.06
CA SER A 183 11.35 -6.38 8.75
C SER A 183 10.11 -5.50 8.93
N VAL A 184 8.99 -5.91 8.32
CA VAL A 184 7.71 -5.21 8.49
C VAL A 184 6.95 -5.82 9.66
N LYS A 185 6.73 -5.04 10.73
CA LYS A 185 5.84 -5.42 11.83
C LYS A 185 4.42 -4.95 11.53
N VAL A 186 3.51 -5.87 11.23
CA VAL A 186 2.09 -5.55 11.03
C VAL A 186 1.46 -5.22 12.38
N LEU A 187 0.96 -3.98 12.51
CA LEU A 187 0.22 -3.56 13.70
C LEU A 187 -1.25 -4.02 13.62
N PRO A 188 -1.88 -4.34 14.77
CA PRO A 188 -3.31 -4.53 14.88
C PRO A 188 -4.13 -3.42 14.23
N ALA A 189 -5.30 -3.78 13.68
CA ALA A 189 -6.21 -2.82 13.08
C ALA A 189 -6.60 -1.71 14.09
N LYS A 190 -6.64 -0.46 13.63
CA LYS A 190 -6.91 0.77 14.41
C LYS A 190 -5.78 1.26 15.34
N GLN A 191 -4.56 0.72 15.22
CA GLN A 191 -3.41 1.21 15.97
C GLN A 191 -2.55 2.12 15.08
N SER A 192 -2.21 3.32 15.56
CA SER A 192 -1.37 4.27 14.83
C SER A 192 0.11 3.88 14.85
N LEU A 193 0.87 4.36 13.86
CA LEU A 193 2.32 4.15 13.76
C LEU A 193 3.08 4.65 15.00
N ASP A 194 2.54 5.65 15.71
CA ASP A 194 3.09 6.18 16.97
C ASP A 194 3.27 5.09 18.05
N HIS A 195 2.42 4.07 18.06
CA HIS A 195 2.49 2.99 19.05
C HIS A 195 3.65 2.01 18.77
N ALA A 196 4.07 1.87 17.50
CA ALA A 196 5.25 1.06 17.15
C ALA A 196 6.54 1.71 17.67
N LEU A 197 6.66 3.03 17.52
CA LEU A 197 7.83 3.79 17.98
C LEU A 197 7.94 3.78 19.52
N GLN A 198 6.83 3.97 20.23
CA GLN A 198 6.81 3.91 21.70
C GLN A 198 7.14 2.53 22.27
N SER A 199 6.85 1.45 21.54
CA SER A 199 7.23 0.09 21.97
C SER A 199 8.74 -0.16 21.86
N HIS A 200 9.42 0.44 20.88
CA HIS A 200 10.87 0.31 20.70
C HIS A 200 11.65 1.07 21.78
N GLU A 201 11.21 2.29 22.12
CA GLU A 201 11.79 3.07 23.23
C GLU A 201 11.59 2.39 24.60
N GLY A 202 10.52 1.59 24.74
CA GLY A 202 10.18 0.88 25.96
C GLY A 202 10.90 -0.45 26.18
N ASP A 203 11.35 -1.13 25.11
CA ASP A 203 12.04 -2.43 25.20
C ASP A 203 13.56 -2.27 25.43
N GLU A 204 14.21 -1.26 24.83
CA GLU A 204 15.64 -1.01 25.08
C GLU A 204 15.95 -0.61 26.53
N ASN A 205 14.95 -0.11 27.26
CA ASN A 205 15.12 0.36 28.65
C ASN A 205 14.62 -0.63 29.72
N LYS A 206 14.02 -1.77 29.33
CA LYS A 206 13.43 -2.74 30.28
C LYS A 206 14.38 -3.81 30.78
N GLU A 207 15.52 -4.02 30.14
CA GLU A 207 16.48 -5.04 30.57
C GLU A 207 17.34 -4.63 31.79
N LYS A 208 17.26 -3.38 32.29
CA LYS A 208 18.16 -2.88 33.35
C LYS A 208 17.50 -2.23 34.56
N ILE A 209 16.26 -2.56 34.91
CA ILE A 209 15.68 -2.07 36.18
C ILE A 209 15.24 -3.24 37.06
N GLY A 210 16.12 -3.56 38.01
CA GLY A 210 15.96 -4.61 39.00
C GLY A 210 14.65 -4.53 39.79
N LYS A 211 14.10 -5.71 40.06
CA LYS A 211 12.94 -5.96 40.93
C LYS A 211 13.13 -5.31 42.31
N LYS A 212 12.66 -4.07 42.50
CA LYS A 212 12.42 -3.52 43.84
C LYS A 212 10.98 -3.83 44.25
N ARG A 213 10.87 -4.69 45.25
CA ARG A 213 9.62 -5.04 45.95
C ARG A 213 9.06 -3.78 46.62
N SER A 214 8.09 -3.09 46.03
CA SER A 214 7.30 -2.08 46.76
C SER A 214 6.03 -2.73 47.31
N ARG A 215 6.11 -3.10 48.58
CA ARG A 215 4.97 -3.52 49.41
C ARG A 215 4.04 -2.32 49.60
N GLY A 216 2.78 -2.45 49.18
CA GLY A 216 1.68 -1.54 49.54
C GLY A 216 1.55 -0.30 48.66
N GLY A 217 0.62 -0.34 47.69
CA GLY A 217 0.26 0.84 46.89
C GLY A 217 -0.32 0.54 45.51
N LYS A 218 -0.12 -0.69 45.01
CA LYS A 218 -0.55 -1.13 43.66
C LYS A 218 -2.04 -0.86 43.40
N ARG A 219 -2.91 -1.26 44.34
CA ARG A 219 -4.37 -1.02 44.24
C ARG A 219 -4.77 0.47 44.18
N LYS A 220 -4.06 1.36 44.88
CA LYS A 220 -4.38 2.81 44.86
C LYS A 220 -3.91 3.46 43.56
N ARG A 221 -2.78 3.01 43.00
CA ARG A 221 -2.26 3.46 41.71
C ARG A 221 -3.12 2.94 40.55
N GLU A 222 -3.52 1.67 40.59
CA GLU A 222 -4.41 1.06 39.61
C GLU A 222 -5.79 1.72 39.63
N LYS A 223 -6.37 2.01 40.81
CA LYS A 223 -7.64 2.74 40.90
C LYS A 223 -7.55 4.14 40.26
N LYS A 224 -6.46 4.87 40.52
CA LYS A 224 -6.23 6.20 39.92
C LYS A 224 -6.02 6.13 38.40
N PHE A 225 -5.37 5.07 37.91
CA PHE A 225 -5.17 4.86 36.47
C PHE A 225 -6.47 4.46 35.77
N ALA A 226 -7.28 3.62 36.39
CA ALA A 226 -8.59 3.22 35.88
C ALA A 226 -9.57 4.41 35.85
N GLU A 227 -9.52 5.27 36.86
CA GLU A 227 -10.36 6.48 36.93
C GLU A 227 -9.92 7.52 35.88
N ALA A 228 -8.62 7.67 35.63
CA ALA A 228 -8.11 8.48 34.52
C ALA A 228 -8.48 7.92 33.15
N ALA A 229 -8.46 6.59 32.98
CA ALA A 229 -8.89 5.93 31.74
C ALA A 229 -10.40 6.06 31.49
N ARG A 230 -11.23 6.06 32.56
CA ARG A 230 -12.66 6.35 32.44
C ARG A 230 -12.91 7.82 32.10
N ALA A 231 -12.25 8.75 32.77
CA ALA A 231 -12.37 10.17 32.46
C ALA A 231 -11.94 10.50 31.01
N ALA A 232 -10.94 9.79 30.46
CA ALA A 232 -10.54 9.94 29.06
C ALA A 232 -11.60 9.40 28.08
N ARG A 233 -12.27 8.28 28.43
CA ARG A 233 -13.38 7.74 27.63
C ARG A 233 -14.62 8.62 27.69
N ASP A 234 -14.94 9.17 28.87
CA ASP A 234 -16.06 10.10 29.04
C ASP A 234 -15.79 11.43 28.27
N GLU A 235 -14.54 11.89 28.23
CA GLU A 235 -14.14 13.03 27.36
C GLU A 235 -14.29 12.69 25.87
N GLU A 236 -13.93 11.48 25.45
CA GLU A 236 -14.04 11.02 24.06
C GLU A 236 -15.51 10.80 23.65
N GLU A 237 -16.36 10.29 24.54
CA GLU A 237 -17.82 10.19 24.34
C GLU A 237 -18.51 11.58 24.36
N SER A 238 -17.92 12.58 25.03
CA SER A 238 -18.44 13.96 25.01
C SER A 238 -18.06 14.74 23.75
N ARG A 239 -17.15 14.21 22.91
CA ARG A 239 -16.85 14.81 21.62
C ARG A 239 -18.03 14.56 20.69
N PRO A 240 -18.56 15.59 20.02
CA PRO A 240 -19.72 15.43 19.17
C PRO A 240 -19.40 14.49 18.00
N ASP A 241 -19.97 13.29 18.04
CA ASP A 241 -19.90 12.28 16.99
C ASP A 241 -20.59 12.77 15.71
N VAL A 242 -20.16 12.30 14.54
CA VAL A 242 -20.69 12.69 13.23
C VAL A 242 -22.22 12.55 13.17
N PHE A 243 -22.77 11.55 13.86
CA PHE A 243 -24.20 11.33 13.99
C PHE A 243 -24.92 12.34 14.89
N SER A 244 -24.24 12.85 15.94
CA SER A 244 -24.78 13.95 16.76
C SER A 244 -24.86 15.26 15.97
N LEU A 245 -23.91 15.49 15.05
CA LEU A 245 -23.93 16.63 14.13
C LEU A 245 -25.10 16.51 13.13
N ILE A 246 -25.32 15.33 12.55
CA ILE A 246 -26.45 15.06 11.64
C ILE A 246 -27.77 15.23 12.37
N ASN A 247 -27.89 14.72 13.60
CA ASN A 247 -29.09 14.88 14.42
C ASN A 247 -29.34 16.36 14.77
N SER A 248 -28.28 17.14 15.02
CA SER A 248 -28.41 18.59 15.24
C SER A 248 -28.83 19.37 13.99
N GLN A 249 -28.39 18.93 12.80
CA GLN A 249 -28.75 19.56 11.53
C GLN A 249 -30.18 19.18 11.10
N LEU A 250 -30.62 17.95 11.36
CA LEU A 250 -32.00 17.51 11.15
C LEU A 250 -32.97 18.18 12.12
N ALA A 251 -32.59 18.35 13.39
CA ALA A 251 -33.39 19.08 14.39
C ALA A 251 -33.59 20.56 14.00
N LYS A 252 -32.53 21.23 13.52
CA LYS A 252 -32.61 22.61 13.00
C LYS A 252 -33.49 22.76 11.77
N HIS A 253 -33.59 21.71 10.94
CA HIS A 253 -34.49 21.71 9.79
C HIS A 253 -35.95 21.43 10.16
N GLY A 254 -36.20 20.76 11.30
CA GLY A 254 -37.53 20.55 11.87
C GLY A 254 -38.13 21.81 12.51
N GLU A 255 -37.30 22.70 13.07
CA GLU A 255 -37.73 23.98 13.66
C GLU A 255 -38.02 25.08 12.61
N ALA A 256 -37.49 24.95 11.38
CA ALA A 256 -37.75 25.91 10.31
C ALA A 256 -39.17 25.82 9.71
N LEU A 257 -39.98 24.84 10.12
CA LEU A 257 -41.35 24.61 9.62
C LEU A 257 -42.46 24.90 10.64
N ASN A 258 -42.14 25.23 11.89
CA ASN A 258 -43.14 25.59 12.89
C ASN A 258 -42.81 26.95 13.52
N GLY A 259 -43.51 27.99 13.06
CA GLY A 259 -43.45 29.32 13.62
C GLY A 259 -43.93 29.35 15.07
N GLY A 260 -43.06 29.84 15.97
CA GLY A 260 -43.41 30.07 17.36
C GLY A 260 -42.30 30.84 18.08
N SER A 261 -42.55 32.11 18.36
CA SER A 261 -41.68 33.04 19.08
C SER A 261 -41.17 32.50 20.42
N ALA A 262 -39.86 32.50 20.63
CA ALA A 262 -39.26 32.34 21.95
C ALA A 262 -38.07 33.31 22.14
N VAL A 263 -38.41 34.44 22.78
CA VAL A 263 -37.65 35.23 23.76
C VAL A 263 -36.12 35.02 23.86
N LYS A 264 -35.40 36.14 23.69
CA LYS A 264 -34.03 36.43 24.14
C LYS A 264 -33.66 35.74 25.46
N GLN A 265 -32.53 35.02 25.45
CA GLN A 265 -31.54 35.15 26.52
C GLN A 265 -30.16 35.42 25.91
N GLN A 266 -29.82 36.71 25.86
CA GLN A 266 -28.45 37.16 25.80
C GLN A 266 -27.78 36.80 27.12
N ASN A 267 -26.95 35.77 27.14
CA ASN A 267 -26.03 35.59 28.26
C ASN A 267 -24.73 36.35 27.94
N LYS A 268 -24.71 37.58 28.44
CA LYS A 268 -23.62 38.53 28.35
C LYS A 268 -22.55 38.14 29.39
N ASN A 269 -21.78 37.09 29.12
CA ASN A 269 -20.55 36.83 29.86
C ASN A 269 -19.40 37.58 29.20
N SER A 270 -19.25 38.85 29.58
CA SER A 270 -18.03 39.64 29.43
C SER A 270 -16.94 39.13 30.38
N GLY A 271 -16.53 37.89 30.19
CA GLY A 271 -15.27 37.38 30.71
C GLY A 271 -14.30 37.39 29.55
N GLU A 272 -13.31 38.29 29.56
CA GLU A 272 -12.20 38.24 28.62
C GLU A 272 -11.66 36.82 28.57
N LYS A 273 -11.96 36.07 27.50
CA LYS A 273 -11.37 34.75 27.30
C LYS A 273 -9.87 34.96 27.29
N LYS A 274 -9.18 34.43 28.29
CA LYS A 274 -7.73 34.37 28.30
C LYS A 274 -7.34 33.58 27.05
N VAL A 275 -6.88 34.30 26.03
CA VAL A 275 -6.27 33.69 24.86
C VAL A 275 -4.95 33.13 25.36
N ASP A 276 -4.98 31.88 25.80
CA ASP A 276 -3.79 31.17 26.21
C ASP A 276 -2.91 30.90 24.99
N ARG A 277 -1.60 30.73 25.16
CA ARG A 277 -0.66 30.42 24.07
C ARG A 277 -1.07 29.21 23.23
N ARG A 278 -1.89 28.31 23.80
CA ARG A 278 -2.50 27.16 23.11
C ARG A 278 -3.58 27.55 22.09
N ALA A 279 -4.32 28.64 22.34
CA ALA A 279 -5.31 29.14 21.41
C ALA A 279 -4.67 29.74 20.15
N LEU A 280 -3.48 30.35 20.25
CA LEU A 280 -2.73 30.83 19.09
C LEU A 280 -2.35 29.69 18.14
N VAL A 281 -1.90 28.55 18.69
CA VAL A 281 -1.57 27.36 17.89
C VAL A 281 -2.80 26.82 17.15
N ALA A 282 -4.00 26.92 17.73
CA ALA A 282 -5.23 26.54 17.04
C ALA A 282 -5.53 27.44 15.83
N TYR A 283 -5.34 28.76 15.96
CA TYR A 283 -5.46 29.70 14.84
C TYR A 283 -4.38 29.44 13.77
N ASP A 284 -3.14 29.14 14.18
CA ASP A 284 -2.05 28.82 13.25
C ASP A 284 -2.41 27.57 12.41
N ASN A 285 -2.90 26.52 13.06
CA ASN A 285 -3.34 25.29 12.39
C ASN A 285 -4.49 25.58 11.41
N GLU A 286 -5.49 26.37 11.81
CA GLU A 286 -6.61 26.76 10.95
C GLU A 286 -6.14 27.53 9.71
N VAL A 287 -5.21 28.48 9.87
CA VAL A 287 -4.62 29.23 8.76
C VAL A 287 -3.82 28.31 7.84
N THR A 288 -3.03 27.36 8.37
CA THR A 288 -2.29 26.40 7.53
C THR A 288 -3.23 25.49 6.74
N GLU A 289 -4.34 25.06 7.35
CA GLU A 289 -5.33 24.21 6.68
C GLU A 289 -6.02 24.99 5.54
N LEU A 290 -6.43 26.22 5.80
CA LEU A 290 -7.04 27.11 4.80
C LEU A 290 -6.08 27.38 3.63
N ARG A 291 -4.79 27.61 3.91
CA ARG A 291 -3.75 27.76 2.86
C ARG A 291 -3.63 26.51 1.99
N MET A 292 -3.61 25.32 2.58
CA MET A 292 -3.59 24.07 1.81
C MET A 292 -4.85 23.90 0.96
N ARG A 293 -6.03 24.25 1.49
CA ARG A 293 -7.29 24.21 0.73
C ARG A 293 -7.25 25.15 -0.47
N VAL A 294 -6.70 26.36 -0.33
CA VAL A 294 -6.52 27.31 -1.44
C VAL A 294 -5.65 26.72 -2.55
N VAL A 295 -4.49 26.14 -2.22
CA VAL A 295 -3.59 25.50 -3.21
C VAL A 295 -4.30 24.38 -3.96
N LYS A 296 -5.06 23.53 -3.25
CA LYS A 296 -5.83 22.43 -3.86
C LYS A 296 -6.95 22.93 -4.79
N LEU A 297 -7.65 24.00 -4.39
CA LEU A 297 -8.69 24.61 -5.22
C LEU A 297 -8.11 25.32 -6.45
N GLU A 298 -6.95 25.98 -6.32
CA GLU A 298 -6.20 26.56 -7.43
C GLU A 298 -5.76 25.50 -8.44
N GLU A 299 -5.21 24.38 -7.96
CA GLU A 299 -4.79 23.28 -8.82
C GLU A 299 -6.00 22.65 -9.55
N MET A 300 -7.12 22.45 -8.85
CA MET A 300 -8.37 21.97 -9.45
C MET A 300 -8.92 22.93 -10.50
N ALA A 301 -8.88 24.24 -10.24
CA ALA A 301 -9.28 25.24 -11.23
C ALA A 301 -8.35 25.21 -12.45
N ASN A 302 -7.04 25.03 -12.26
CA ASN A 302 -6.08 24.92 -13.34
C ASN A 302 -6.26 23.67 -14.20
N ARG A 303 -6.57 22.52 -13.58
CA ARG A 303 -6.87 21.26 -14.27
C ARG A 303 -8.14 21.34 -15.11
N ASN A 304 -9.18 22.01 -14.60
CA ASN A 304 -10.50 22.06 -15.22
C ASN A 304 -10.75 23.33 -16.06
N ARG A 305 -9.71 24.05 -16.51
CA ARG A 305 -9.85 25.28 -17.31
C ARG A 305 -10.70 25.16 -18.57
N LYS A 306 -10.77 23.96 -19.16
CA LYS A 306 -11.55 23.67 -20.38
C LYS A 306 -13.04 23.45 -20.09
N GLU A 307 -13.39 23.11 -18.84
CA GLU A 307 -14.77 22.85 -18.42
C GLU A 307 -15.34 24.06 -17.68
N LYS A 308 -16.08 24.91 -18.40
CA LYS A 308 -16.56 26.21 -17.89
C LYS A 308 -17.34 26.11 -16.57
N VAL A 309 -18.27 25.16 -16.45
CA VAL A 309 -19.12 25.01 -15.25
C VAL A 309 -18.30 24.60 -14.02
N VAL A 310 -17.36 23.67 -14.19
CA VAL A 310 -16.49 23.17 -13.11
C VAL A 310 -15.47 24.23 -12.72
N TYR A 311 -14.89 24.93 -13.70
CA TYR A 311 -13.97 26.05 -13.48
C TYR A 311 -14.64 27.19 -12.70
N GLU A 312 -15.84 27.61 -13.09
CA GLU A 312 -16.58 28.69 -12.41
C GLU A 312 -16.97 28.30 -10.97
N ALA A 313 -17.36 27.04 -10.74
CA ALA A 313 -17.66 26.55 -9.39
C ALA A 313 -16.39 26.46 -8.52
N ALA A 314 -15.27 25.99 -9.08
CA ALA A 314 -13.98 25.93 -8.39
C ALA A 314 -13.47 27.35 -8.06
N MET A 315 -13.56 28.29 -9.00
CA MET A 315 -13.16 29.69 -8.80
C MET A 315 -14.00 30.40 -7.73
N ARG A 316 -15.32 30.17 -7.67
CA ARG A 316 -16.16 30.71 -6.59
C ARG A 316 -15.72 30.20 -5.22
N LYS A 317 -15.56 28.87 -5.07
CA LYS A 317 -15.07 28.26 -3.82
C LYS A 317 -13.68 28.76 -3.45
N LEU A 318 -12.80 28.93 -4.43
CA LEU A 318 -11.45 29.45 -4.24
C LEU A 318 -11.51 30.87 -3.66
N ASN A 319 -12.31 31.76 -4.24
CA ASN A 319 -12.47 33.13 -3.73
C ASN A 319 -13.09 33.16 -2.33
N GLU A 320 -14.10 32.33 -2.06
CA GLU A 320 -14.67 32.17 -0.71
C GLU A 320 -13.59 31.73 0.28
N THR A 321 -12.80 30.70 -0.06
CA THR A 321 -11.72 30.23 0.84
C THR A 321 -10.61 31.26 1.05
N ARG A 322 -10.27 32.06 0.04
CA ARG A 322 -9.31 33.17 0.17
C ARG A 322 -9.84 34.25 1.12
N ASN A 323 -11.12 34.57 1.05
CA ASN A 323 -11.74 35.52 1.98
C ASN A 323 -11.72 34.97 3.41
N THR A 324 -12.08 33.70 3.61
CA THR A 324 -12.02 33.07 4.94
C THR A 324 -10.60 32.98 5.49
N LEU A 325 -9.60 32.77 4.62
CA LEU A 325 -8.20 32.78 4.99
C LEU A 325 -7.78 34.17 5.46
N ALA A 326 -8.16 35.23 4.74
CA ALA A 326 -7.86 36.60 5.16
C ALA A 326 -8.51 36.96 6.51
N GLU A 327 -9.74 36.51 6.75
CA GLU A 327 -10.44 36.67 8.03
C GLU A 327 -9.72 35.90 9.17
N ALA A 328 -9.30 34.66 8.92
CA ALA A 328 -8.58 33.84 9.88
C ALA A 328 -7.19 34.42 10.20
N GLU A 329 -6.46 34.92 9.20
CA GLU A 329 -5.18 35.61 9.39
C GLU A 329 -5.34 36.91 10.19
N ALA A 330 -6.41 37.69 9.93
CA ALA A 330 -6.72 38.88 10.70
C ALA A 330 -7.08 38.54 12.17
N ALA A 331 -7.82 37.44 12.40
CA ALA A 331 -8.14 36.95 13.73
C ALA A 331 -6.88 36.47 14.48
N GLN A 332 -5.99 35.74 13.80
CA GLN A 332 -4.68 35.31 14.33
C GLN A 332 -3.79 36.51 14.68
N ALA A 333 -3.71 37.52 13.80
CA ALA A 333 -2.96 38.75 14.05
C ALA A 333 -3.53 39.54 15.25
N SER A 334 -4.85 39.63 15.35
CA SER A 334 -5.52 40.29 16.49
C SER A 334 -5.27 39.54 17.81
N ALA A 335 -5.36 38.20 17.77
CA ALA A 335 -5.12 37.35 18.94
C ALA A 335 -3.66 37.40 19.40
N SER A 336 -2.70 37.35 18.48
CA SER A 336 -1.26 37.44 18.80
C SER A 336 -0.89 38.82 19.36
N ASN A 337 -1.43 39.91 18.78
CA ASN A 337 -1.26 41.25 19.32
C ASN A 337 -1.85 41.38 20.74
N ALA A 338 -3.02 40.79 21.00
CA ALA A 338 -3.64 40.80 22.33
C ALA A 338 -2.84 39.98 23.38
N VAL A 339 -2.19 38.88 22.98
CA VAL A 339 -1.32 38.11 23.87
C VAL A 339 -0.03 38.89 24.17
N THR A 340 0.60 39.46 23.15
CA THR A 340 1.85 40.23 23.33
C THR A 340 1.64 41.52 24.12
N SER A 341 0.51 42.22 23.96
CA SER A 341 0.18 43.39 24.78
C SER A 341 0.01 43.02 26.25
N ARG A 342 -0.71 41.92 26.54
CA ARG A 342 -0.88 41.40 27.91
C ARG A 342 0.44 40.93 28.52
N GLU A 343 1.32 40.32 27.75
CA GLU A 343 2.67 39.94 28.22
C GLU A 343 3.50 41.19 28.55
N LYS A 344 3.42 42.24 27.74
CA LYS A 344 4.06 43.55 28.03
C LYS A 344 3.48 44.16 29.31
N GLU A 345 2.16 44.25 29.46
CA GLU A 345 1.50 44.77 30.68
C GLU A 345 1.93 44.01 31.94
N LYS A 346 1.96 42.68 31.90
CA LYS A 346 2.46 41.85 33.01
C LYS A 346 3.93 42.10 33.33
N LYS A 347 4.75 42.49 32.35
CA LYS A 347 6.16 42.84 32.56
C LYS A 347 6.29 44.20 33.23
N TRP A 348 5.44 45.16 32.89
CA TRP A 348 5.38 46.47 33.57
C TRP A 348 4.91 46.35 35.02
N LEU A 349 3.92 45.50 35.31
CA LEU A 349 3.39 45.25 36.66
C LEU A 349 4.31 44.43 37.59
N LYS A 350 5.48 43.98 37.10
CA LYS A 350 6.47 43.22 37.88
C LYS A 350 7.59 44.10 38.47
N PHE A 351 7.61 45.38 38.11
CA PHE A 351 8.44 46.42 38.70
C PHE A 351 7.52 47.41 39.44
#